data_AF-A0AA96N8P2-F1
#
_entry.id   AF-A0AA96N8P2-F1
#
_cell.length_a   1.000
_cell.length_b   1.000
_cell.length_c   1.000
_cell.angle_alpha   90.00
_cell.angle_beta   90.00
_cell.angle_gamma   90.00
#
_symmetry.space_group_name_H-M   'P 1'
#
loop_
_entity.id
_entity.type
_entity.pdbx_description
1 polymer ?
#
loop_
_entity_poly.entity_id
_entity_poly.type
_entity_poly.pdbx_seq_one_letter_code
_entity_poly.pdbx_strand_id
1 'polypeptide(L)'
;MKQFRIEPAHLHTGIQCPYCRCWSIERVKKRWLCRKCSTSLKNPHLPALKEYVRLFGTKAVNKKIRAFTGIQSESVAKKLLRKWAVEKKGDTKGRVYHLPEEWKWE
;
A
#
# COMPACT_ATOMS: atom_id res chain seq x y z
N MET A 1 18.32 5.80 19.93
CA MET A 1 17.33 5.34 18.92
C MET A 1 16.89 6.55 18.11
N LYS A 2 17.36 6.71 16.86
CA LYS A 2 17.00 7.88 16.03
C LYS A 2 15.60 7.65 15.45
N GLN A 3 14.59 8.24 16.06
CA GLN A 3 13.30 8.44 15.41
C GLN A 3 13.54 9.41 14.25
N PHE A 4 13.65 8.87 13.04
CA PHE A 4 13.63 9.71 11.85
C PHE A 4 12.26 10.39 11.82
N ARG A 5 12.23 11.69 12.17
CA ARG A 5 11.12 12.59 11.86
C ARG A 5 11.09 12.77 10.35
N ILE A 6 10.71 11.71 9.63
CA ILE A 6 10.49 11.80 8.19
C ILE A 6 9.21 12.61 8.07
N GLU A 7 9.35 13.87 7.63
CA GLU A 7 8.20 14.67 7.23
C GLU A 7 7.37 13.86 6.23
N PRO A 8 6.05 13.72 6.41
CA PRO A 8 5.18 13.01 5.49
C PRO A 8 5.31 13.51 4.04
N ALA A 9 5.77 14.75 3.86
CA ALA A 9 6.04 15.36 2.56
C ALA A 9 7.26 14.77 1.82
N HIS A 10 8.22 14.18 2.52
CA HIS A 10 9.38 13.51 1.91
C HIS A 10 9.18 12.01 1.70
N LEU A 11 8.10 11.43 2.24
CA LEU A 11 7.72 10.07 1.93
C LEU A 11 7.08 10.07 0.54
N HIS A 12 7.75 9.41 -0.42
CA HIS A 12 7.18 9.18 -1.73
C HIS A 12 5.89 8.35 -1.59
N THR A 13 4.75 9.04 -1.59
CA THR A 13 3.44 8.41 -1.61
C THR A 13 3.14 7.92 -3.01
N GLY A 14 2.67 6.69 -3.14
CA GLY A 14 2.37 6.07 -4.41
C GLY A 14 2.90 4.64 -4.47
N ILE A 15 2.60 3.98 -5.57
CA ILE A 15 3.14 2.65 -5.85
C ILE A 15 4.28 2.81 -6.84
N GLN A 16 5.49 2.41 -6.43
CA GLN A 16 6.68 2.49 -7.26
C GLN A 16 6.65 1.42 -8.36
N CYS A 17 7.00 1.83 -9.58
CA CYS A 17 7.18 0.92 -10.70
C CYS A 17 8.57 0.28 -10.68
N PRO A 18 8.68 -1.06 -10.71
CA PRO A 18 9.98 -1.72 -10.74
C PRO A 18 10.76 -1.49 -12.04
N TYR A 19 10.08 -1.09 -13.13
CA TYR A 19 10.70 -0.89 -14.44
C TYR A 19 11.25 0.54 -14.62
N CYS A 20 10.42 1.55 -14.38
CA CYS A 20 10.80 2.95 -14.58
C CYS A 20 11.08 3.72 -13.28
N ARG A 21 10.97 3.06 -12.12
CA ARG A 21 11.18 3.62 -10.78
C ARG A 21 10.31 4.82 -10.42
N CYS A 22 9.30 5.12 -11.22
CA CYS A 22 8.34 6.19 -10.95
C CYS A 22 7.19 5.72 -10.05
N TRP A 23 6.66 6.60 -9.19
CA TRP A 23 5.53 6.35 -8.28
C TRP A 23 4.17 6.66 -8.93
N SER A 24 4.00 6.26 -10.19
CA SER A 24 2.83 6.62 -11.01
C SER A 24 2.01 5.39 -11.41
N ILE A 25 1.95 4.37 -10.55
CA ILE A 25 1.11 3.20 -10.79
C ILE A 25 -0.30 3.45 -10.30
N GLU A 26 -1.24 3.20 -11.20
CA GLU A 26 -2.65 3.33 -10.93
C GLU A 26 -3.40 2.05 -11.28
N ARG A 27 -4.54 1.86 -10.63
CA ARG A 27 -5.44 0.77 -10.96
C ARG A 27 -6.38 1.22 -12.08
N VAL A 28 -6.17 0.68 -13.28
CA VAL A 28 -7.05 0.88 -14.43
C VAL A 28 -7.91 -0.38 -14.62
N LYS A 29 -9.22 -0.26 -14.37
CA LYS A 29 -10.18 -1.38 -14.37
C LYS A 29 -9.74 -2.51 -13.42
N LYS A 30 -9.25 -3.62 -13.97
CA LYS A 30 -8.80 -4.83 -13.23
C LYS A 30 -7.27 -4.99 -13.20
N ARG A 31 -6.52 -4.09 -13.83
CA ARG A 31 -5.06 -4.17 -13.94
C ARG A 31 -4.39 -2.99 -13.24
N TRP A 32 -3.17 -3.20 -12.79
CA TRP A 32 -2.31 -2.12 -12.35
C TRP A 32 -1.40 -1.71 -13.50
N LEU A 33 -1.35 -0.43 -13.80
CA LEU A 33 -0.62 0.12 -14.94
C LEU A 33 0.24 1.28 -14.46
N CYS A 34 1.51 1.28 -14.86
CA CYS A 34 2.34 2.47 -14.70
C CYS A 34 1.96 3.51 -15.76
N ARG A 35 1.64 4.74 -15.35
CA ARG A 35 1.34 5.85 -16.28
C ARG A 35 2.54 6.37 -17.06
N LYS A 36 3.77 6.03 -16.64
CA LYS A 36 5.01 6.47 -17.29
C LYS A 36 5.50 5.51 -18.36
N CYS A 37 5.61 4.22 -18.05
CA CYS A 37 6.14 3.21 -18.98
C CYS A 37 5.06 2.28 -19.56
N SER A 38 3.79 2.49 -19.21
CA SER A 38 2.65 1.65 -19.65
C SER A 38 2.79 0.16 -19.31
N THR A 39 3.68 -0.21 -18.39
CA THR A 39 3.86 -1.60 -17.99
C THR A 39 2.73 -2.04 -17.07
N SER A 40 2.11 -3.17 -17.40
CA SER A 40 1.12 -3.81 -16.55
C SER A 40 1.80 -4.64 -15.47
N LEU A 41 1.40 -4.45 -14.22
CA LEU A 41 1.99 -5.13 -13.07
C LEU A 41 0.95 -6.01 -12.36
N LYS A 42 1.40 -7.18 -11.90
CA LYS A 42 0.60 -8.08 -11.09
C LYS A 42 0.91 -7.80 -9.61
N ASN A 43 -0.01 -7.13 -8.94
CA ASN A 43 0.08 -6.75 -7.52
C ASN A 43 1.25 -5.81 -7.13
N PRO A 44 1.48 -4.69 -7.82
CA PRO A 44 2.55 -3.75 -7.46
C PRO A 44 2.31 -3.05 -6.12
N HIS A 45 1.09 -3.11 -5.58
CA HIS A 45 0.78 -2.65 -4.23
C HIS A 45 1.52 -3.46 -3.14
N LEU A 46 2.03 -4.66 -3.43
CA LEU A 46 2.70 -5.52 -2.44
C LEU A 46 3.98 -4.89 -1.85
N PRO A 47 4.97 -4.48 -2.66
CA PRO A 47 6.13 -3.72 -2.16
C PRO A 47 5.73 -2.53 -1.30
N ALA A 48 4.74 -1.75 -1.74
CA ALA A 48 4.26 -0.59 -0.98
C ALA A 48 3.64 -1.00 0.38
N LEU A 49 2.92 -2.12 0.45
CA LEU A 49 2.41 -2.62 1.73
C LEU A 49 3.54 -3.12 2.64
N LYS A 50 4.55 -3.82 2.10
CA LYS A 50 5.74 -4.24 2.86
C LYS A 50 6.48 -3.02 3.44
N GLU A 51 6.68 -1.99 2.63
CA GLU A 51 7.33 -0.75 3.04
C GLU A 51 6.52 0.01 4.10
N TYR A 52 5.20 0.09 3.92
CA TYR A 52 4.31 0.64 4.94
C TYR A 52 4.46 -0.10 6.27
N VAL A 53 4.51 -1.43 6.27
CA VAL A 53 4.69 -2.23 7.50
C VAL A 53 6.04 -1.95 8.16
N ARG A 54 7.11 -1.78 7.37
CA ARG A 54 8.44 -1.46 7.89
C ARG A 54 8.53 -0.05 8.50
N LEU A 55 7.79 0.91 7.94
CA LEU A 55 7.81 2.31 8.38
C LEU A 55 6.81 2.61 9.52
N PHE A 56 5.62 2.04 9.46
CA PHE A 56 4.48 2.37 10.34
C PHE A 56 3.99 1.18 11.19
N GLY A 57 4.55 -0.02 10.98
CA GLY A 57 4.13 -1.25 11.63
C GLY A 57 2.98 -1.97 10.92
N THR A 58 2.58 -3.12 11.46
CA THR A 58 1.53 -4.00 10.90
C THR A 58 0.13 -3.41 10.87
N LYS A 59 -0.13 -2.39 11.69
CA LYS A 59 -1.45 -1.78 11.84
C LYS A 59 -1.74 -0.83 10.68
N ALA A 60 -2.60 -1.30 9.79
CA ALA A 60 -3.07 -0.58 8.62
C ALA A 60 -4.54 -0.18 8.77
N VAL A 61 -4.85 1.09 8.53
CA VAL A 61 -6.24 1.54 8.34
C VAL A 61 -6.41 1.99 6.90
N ASN A 62 -7.62 1.84 6.34
CA ASN A 62 -7.89 2.15 4.94
C ASN A 62 -7.39 3.55 4.55
N LYS A 63 -7.70 4.57 5.37
CA LYS A 63 -7.28 5.96 5.15
C LYS A 63 -5.75 6.10 5.06
N LYS A 64 -4.99 5.46 5.96
CA LYS A 64 -3.52 5.51 5.96
C LYS A 64 -2.93 4.82 4.74
N ILE A 65 -3.46 3.65 4.38
CA ILE A 65 -2.99 2.89 3.22
C ILE A 65 -3.26 3.65 1.92
N ARG A 66 -4.42 4.30 1.78
CA ARG A 66 -4.71 5.17 0.64
C ARG A 66 -3.75 6.34 0.56
N ALA A 67 -3.51 7.02 1.68
CA ALA A 67 -2.56 8.14 1.74
C ALA A 67 -1.14 7.69 1.35
N PHE A 68 -0.72 6.51 1.80
CA PHE A 68 0.61 5.97 1.51
C PHE A 68 0.74 5.46 0.06
N THR A 69 -0.21 4.68 -0.42
CA THR A 69 -0.16 4.04 -1.74
C THR A 69 -0.67 4.92 -2.89
N GLY A 70 -1.31 6.05 -2.58
CA GLY A 70 -1.99 6.90 -3.58
C GLY A 70 -3.30 6.31 -4.13
N ILE A 71 -3.81 5.21 -3.57
CA ILE A 71 -5.07 4.60 -4.03
C ILE A 71 -6.25 5.52 -3.68
N GLN A 72 -6.88 6.07 -4.72
CA GLN A 72 -8.02 6.98 -4.54
C GLN A 72 -9.30 6.24 -4.12
N SER A 73 -9.49 4.99 -4.54
CA SER A 73 -10.72 4.24 -4.25
C SER A 73 -10.66 3.52 -2.89
N GLU A 74 -11.57 3.89 -1.99
CA GLU A 74 -11.75 3.20 -0.70
C GLU A 74 -12.08 1.72 -0.86
N SER A 75 -12.97 1.39 -1.79
CA SER A 75 -13.37 0.01 -2.09
C SER A 75 -12.19 -0.84 -2.56
N VAL A 76 -11.28 -0.27 -3.35
CA VAL A 76 -10.05 -0.94 -3.78
C VAL A 76 -9.13 -1.19 -2.61
N ALA A 77 -8.84 -0.16 -1.81
CA ALA A 77 -7.99 -0.29 -0.63
C ALA A 77 -8.57 -1.32 0.37
N LYS A 78 -9.88 -1.30 0.59
CA LYS A 78 -10.58 -2.27 1.45
C LYS A 78 -10.43 -3.70 0.95
N LYS A 79 -10.58 -3.92 -0.35
CA LYS A 79 -10.39 -5.26 -0.97
C LYS A 79 -8.94 -5.73 -0.84
N LEU A 80 -7.96 -4.85 -1.04
CA LEU A 80 -6.55 -5.17 -0.89
C LEU A 80 -6.23 -5.53 0.56
N LEU A 81 -6.67 -4.70 1.51
CA LEU A 81 -6.44 -4.95 2.93
C LEU A 81 -7.10 -6.25 3.38
N ARG A 82 -8.34 -6.54 2.94
CA ARG A 82 -8.98 -7.83 3.21
C ARG A 82 -8.25 -9.04 2.59
N LYS A 83 -7.53 -8.84 1.49
CA LYS A 83 -6.80 -9.92 0.81
C LYS A 83 -5.49 -10.24 1.49
N TRP A 84 -4.80 -9.24 2.03
CA TRP A 84 -3.45 -9.38 2.56
C TRP A 84 -3.34 -9.28 4.07
N ALA A 85 -4.35 -8.76 4.76
CA ALA A 85 -4.35 -8.73 6.22
C ALA A 85 -4.57 -10.13 6.78
N VAL A 86 -3.79 -10.47 7.81
CA VAL A 86 -3.91 -11.71 8.58
C VAL A 86 -5.04 -11.61 9.59
N GLU A 87 -5.25 -10.42 10.15
CA GLU A 87 -6.31 -10.17 11.13
C GLU A 87 -7.00 -8.84 10.81
N LYS A 88 -8.28 -8.75 11.17
CA LYS A 88 -9.07 -7.52 11.11
C LYS A 88 -9.69 -7.30 12.49
N LYS A 89 -9.57 -6.09 13.02
CA LYS A 89 -10.16 -5.70 14.30
C LYS A 89 -11.14 -4.55 14.10
N GLY A 90 -12.37 -4.76 14.59
CA GLY A 90 -13.48 -3.79 14.51
C GLY A 90 -14.31 -3.91 13.24
N ASP A 91 -15.60 -3.56 13.34
CA ASP A 91 -16.54 -3.79 12.24
C ASP A 91 -16.93 -2.56 11.42
N THR A 92 -16.64 -1.36 11.92
CA THR A 92 -17.16 -0.09 11.39
C THR A 92 -16.06 0.81 10.79
N LYS A 93 -16.26 2.14 10.76
CA LYS A 93 -15.40 3.18 10.13
C LYS A 93 -14.00 3.34 10.74
N GLY A 94 -13.62 2.52 11.71
CA GLY A 94 -12.29 2.48 12.33
C GLY A 94 -11.57 1.15 12.19
N ARG A 95 -12.03 0.26 11.29
CA ARG A 95 -11.46 -1.10 11.16
C ARG A 95 -9.94 -1.05 10.94
N VAL A 96 -9.22 -1.70 11.84
CA VAL A 96 -7.78 -1.88 11.77
C VAL A 96 -7.51 -3.23 11.11
N TYR A 97 -6.66 -3.22 10.11
CA TYR A 97 -6.16 -4.38 9.42
C TYR A 97 -4.75 -4.64 9.90
N HIS A 98 -4.47 -5.86 10.33
CA HIS A 98 -3.12 -6.28 10.68
C HIS A 98 -2.52 -6.97 9.46
N LEU A 99 -1.54 -6.32 8.86
CA LEU A 99 -0.74 -6.88 7.77
C LEU A 99 0.31 -7.84 8.34
N PRO A 100 0.72 -8.88 7.59
CA PRO A 100 1.79 -9.77 8.01
C PRO A 100 3.12 -9.00 8.09
N GLU A 101 3.91 -9.31 9.12
CA GLU A 101 5.31 -8.88 9.23
C GLU A 101 6.17 -9.64 8.23
N GLU A 102 5.94 -10.95 8.14
CA GLU A 102 6.62 -11.86 7.22
C GLU A 102 5.70 -12.27 6.08
N TRP A 103 6.01 -11.82 4.87
CA TRP A 103 5.26 -12.20 3.69
C TRP A 103 5.84 -13.50 3.13
N LYS A 104 5.37 -14.64 3.67
CA LYS A 104 5.87 -16.01 3.40
C LYS A 104 5.64 -16.55 1.97
N TRP A 105 5.57 -15.70 0.96
CA TRP A 105 5.34 -16.07 -0.44
C TRP A 105 6.54 -15.73 -1.35
N GLU A 106 7.74 -15.71 -0.77
CA GLU A 106 9.02 -15.63 -1.50
C GLU A 106 9.57 -17.04 -1.75
#